data_AF-A0A0D0DS88-F1
#
_entry.id   AF-A0A0D0DS88-F1
#
_cell.length_a   1.000
_cell.length_b   1.000
_cell.length_c   1.000
_cell.angle_alpha   90.00
_cell.angle_beta   90.00
_cell.angle_gamma   90.00
#
_symmetry.space_group_name_H-M   'P 1'
#
loop_
_entity.id
_entity.type
_entity.pdbx_description
1 polymer ?
#
loop_
_entity_poly.entity_id
_entity_poly.type
_entity_poly.pdbx_seq_one_letter_code
_entity_poly.pdbx_strand_id
1 'polypeptide(L)'
;AASVRTVEMDLLGQHASSVETPQGAVTWLAQGLAIKESALHVMKDKRSLKLTATNVQKLAVIRRMDRLSSDISKFIDAVTAHMGSAIEDHDETTADEAESEWEEQNDDPHCNLPLPFIHIPALPLPLSLGHRNCKKHNLAVIADLELQLRVGQENDTLHSIHLTLADKAVVFHTKVPHISKQSANTHTWGKVHQADMVLSRHAQIYRKCCKAMVALEADETLLERYKPLVNQDLKVTTAISDPNCSVHHMENLA
;
A
#
# COMPACT_ATOMS: atom_id res chain seq x y z
N ALA A 1 -6.14 -12.20 -11.43
CA ALA A 1 -7.02 -11.01 -11.27
C ALA A 1 -6.36 -9.82 -11.97
N ALA A 2 -7.11 -8.77 -12.32
CA ALA A 2 -6.58 -7.62 -13.07
C ALA A 2 -5.67 -6.76 -12.18
N SER A 3 -4.52 -6.33 -12.71
CA SER A 3 -3.60 -5.39 -12.03
C SER A 3 -4.19 -3.98 -11.97
N VAL A 4 -3.64 -3.10 -11.13
CA VAL A 4 -4.06 -1.69 -11.10
C VAL A 4 -3.93 -1.03 -12.47
N ARG A 5 -2.87 -1.36 -13.22
CA ARG A 5 -2.64 -0.83 -14.57
C ARG A 5 -3.66 -1.35 -15.59
N THR A 6 -4.03 -2.63 -15.48
CA THR A 6 -5.06 -3.22 -16.33
C THR A 6 -6.40 -2.55 -16.06
N VAL A 7 -6.77 -2.40 -14.78
CA VAL A 7 -8.01 -1.73 -14.38
C VAL A 7 -8.00 -0.26 -14.84
N GLU A 8 -6.89 0.46 -14.66
CA GLU A 8 -6.77 1.85 -15.13
C GLU A 8 -6.98 1.95 -16.65
N MET A 9 -6.36 1.07 -17.43
CA MET A 9 -6.52 1.03 -18.88
C MET A 9 -7.98 0.76 -19.29
N ASP A 10 -8.64 -0.19 -18.62
CA ASP A 10 -10.03 -0.54 -18.90
C ASP A 10 -10.97 0.62 -18.54
N LEU A 11 -10.76 1.27 -17.39
CA LEU A 11 -11.52 2.44 -16.96
C LEU A 11 -11.35 3.63 -17.90
N LEU A 12 -10.13 3.89 -18.36
CA LEU A 12 -9.87 4.94 -19.35
C LEU A 12 -10.60 4.65 -20.68
N GLY A 13 -10.67 3.38 -21.09
CA GLY A 13 -11.42 2.97 -22.29
C GLY A 13 -12.94 3.14 -22.14
N GLN A 14 -13.49 2.80 -20.97
CA GLN A 14 -14.93 2.89 -20.70
C GLN A 14 -15.42 4.34 -20.53
N HIS A 15 -14.59 5.20 -19.92
CA HIS A 15 -14.97 6.56 -19.56
C HIS A 15 -14.47 7.65 -20.53
N ALA A 16 -13.82 7.29 -21.63
CA ALA A 16 -13.32 8.23 -22.63
C ALA A 16 -14.40 9.14 -23.27
N SER A 17 -15.69 8.79 -23.14
CA SER A 17 -16.82 9.54 -23.71
C SER A 17 -17.95 9.79 -22.71
N SER A 18 -17.75 9.53 -21.42
CA SER A 18 -18.82 9.71 -20.42
C SER A 18 -18.97 11.18 -20.03
N VAL A 19 -20.22 11.67 -19.99
CA VAL A 19 -20.56 13.04 -19.57
C VAL A 19 -20.46 13.20 -18.05
N GLU A 20 -20.57 12.09 -17.30
CA GLU A 20 -20.67 12.11 -15.84
C GLU A 20 -19.31 12.10 -15.12
N THR A 21 -18.23 11.71 -15.80
CA THR A 21 -16.88 11.65 -15.21
C THR A 21 -16.01 12.79 -15.73
N PRO A 22 -15.41 13.61 -14.83
CA PRO A 22 -14.43 14.61 -15.25
C PRO A 22 -13.30 13.98 -16.05
N GLN A 23 -12.92 14.61 -17.16
CA GLN A 23 -11.82 14.14 -18.00
C GLN A 23 -10.55 13.98 -17.15
N GLY A 24 -9.91 12.81 -17.23
CA GLY A 24 -8.67 12.52 -16.49
C GLY A 24 -8.86 12.15 -15.01
N ALA A 25 -10.10 12.02 -14.51
CA ALA A 25 -10.35 11.63 -13.12
C ALA A 25 -9.73 10.26 -12.77
N VAL A 26 -9.77 9.29 -13.68
CA VAL A 26 -9.18 7.95 -13.48
C VAL A 26 -7.66 8.07 -13.27
N THR A 27 -6.96 8.78 -14.16
CA THR A 27 -5.50 8.99 -14.05
C THR A 27 -5.14 9.77 -12.79
N TRP A 28 -5.94 10.77 -12.44
CA TRP A 28 -5.74 11.54 -11.21
C TRP A 28 -5.90 10.65 -9.96
N LEU A 29 -6.95 9.82 -9.89
CA LEU A 29 -7.12 8.85 -8.79
C LEU A 29 -5.97 7.85 -8.71
N ALA A 30 -5.55 7.29 -9.85
CA ALA A 30 -4.41 6.36 -9.91
C ALA A 30 -3.12 7.03 -9.39
N GLN A 31 -2.90 8.29 -9.74
CA GLN A 31 -1.79 9.09 -9.19
C GLN A 31 -1.91 9.26 -7.68
N GLY A 32 -3.10 9.59 -7.16
CA GLY A 32 -3.34 9.73 -5.72
C GLY A 32 -3.06 8.44 -4.93
N LEU A 33 -3.46 7.29 -5.47
CA LEU A 33 -3.15 5.98 -4.89
C LEU A 33 -1.63 5.71 -4.90
N ALA A 34 -0.95 6.00 -6.01
CA ALA A 34 0.51 5.84 -6.10
C ALA A 34 1.27 6.77 -5.12
N ILE A 35 0.77 7.97 -4.86
CA ILE A 35 1.32 8.88 -3.84
C ILE A 35 1.10 8.28 -2.44
N LYS A 36 -0.08 7.75 -2.11
CA LYS A 36 -0.34 7.06 -0.83
C LYS A 36 0.61 5.89 -0.61
N GLU A 37 0.85 5.07 -1.62
CA GLU A 37 1.84 3.98 -1.53
C GLU A 37 3.26 4.52 -1.32
N SER A 38 3.65 5.54 -2.08
CA SER A 38 4.97 6.18 -1.94
C SER A 38 5.18 6.76 -0.54
N ALA A 39 4.14 7.37 0.05
CA ALA A 39 4.14 7.84 1.42
C ALA A 39 4.41 6.70 2.42
N LEU A 40 3.69 5.58 2.30
CA LEU A 40 3.92 4.38 3.13
C LEU A 40 5.37 3.90 3.05
N HIS A 41 5.91 3.86 1.84
CA HIS A 41 7.28 3.42 1.60
C HIS A 41 8.31 4.34 2.26
N VAL A 42 8.15 5.65 2.09
CA VAL A 42 9.05 6.65 2.66
C VAL A 42 8.97 6.67 4.20
N MET A 43 7.78 6.54 4.76
CA MET A 43 7.59 6.45 6.22
C MET A 43 8.26 5.20 6.79
N LYS A 44 8.10 4.05 6.13
CA LYS A 44 8.75 2.80 6.55
C LYS A 44 10.28 2.90 6.46
N ASP A 45 10.80 3.46 5.38
CA ASP A 45 12.24 3.69 5.21
C ASP A 45 12.80 4.59 6.32
N LYS A 46 12.08 5.68 6.65
CA LYS A 46 12.43 6.60 7.74
C LYS A 46 12.49 5.87 9.08
N ARG A 47 11.49 5.05 9.41
CA ARG A 47 11.44 4.27 10.67
C ARG A 47 12.51 3.18 10.74
N SER A 48 12.86 2.58 9.60
CA SER A 48 13.92 1.56 9.54
C SER A 48 15.34 2.14 9.63
N LEU A 49 15.47 3.46 9.63
CA LEU A 49 16.75 4.14 9.60
C LEU A 49 17.42 4.10 10.99
N LYS A 50 18.47 3.29 11.11
CA LYS A 50 19.24 3.17 12.35
C LYS A 50 19.93 4.48 12.73
N LEU A 51 20.19 4.69 14.02
CA LEU A 51 21.01 5.81 14.51
C LEU A 51 22.38 5.90 13.82
N THR A 52 22.96 4.75 13.47
CA THR A 52 24.24 4.60 12.79
C THR A 52 24.16 4.74 11.26
N ALA A 53 23.02 5.14 10.70
CA ALA A 53 22.86 5.29 9.26
C ALA A 53 23.83 6.33 8.69
N THR A 54 24.36 6.06 7.50
CA THR A 54 25.31 6.96 6.82
C THR A 54 24.61 8.21 6.31
N ASN A 55 25.37 9.28 6.08
CA ASN A 55 24.84 10.51 5.47
C ASN A 55 24.21 10.25 4.10
N VAL A 56 24.72 9.27 3.35
CA VAL A 56 24.16 8.85 2.06
C VAL A 56 22.78 8.23 2.23
N GLN A 57 22.60 7.36 3.22
CA GLN A 57 21.30 6.75 3.53
C GLN A 57 20.28 7.79 4.01
N LYS A 58 20.69 8.69 4.91
CA LYS A 58 19.86 9.81 5.40
C LYS A 58 19.43 10.72 4.24
N LEU A 59 20.36 11.13 3.40
CA LEU A 59 20.08 11.98 2.23
C LEU A 59 19.13 11.30 1.24
N ALA A 60 19.24 9.98 1.04
CA ALA A 60 18.35 9.24 0.17
C ALA A 60 16.89 9.28 0.67
N VAL A 61 16.66 9.16 1.98
CA VAL A 61 15.33 9.30 2.58
C VAL A 61 14.81 10.73 2.41
N ILE A 62 15.64 11.75 2.74
CA ILE A 62 15.26 13.16 2.59
C ILE A 62 14.84 13.50 1.17
N ARG A 63 15.60 13.04 0.16
CA ARG A 63 15.25 13.27 -1.26
C ARG A 63 13.94 12.60 -1.66
N ARG A 64 13.65 11.40 -1.12
CA ARG A 64 12.36 10.74 -1.37
C ARG A 64 11.20 11.50 -0.71
N MET A 65 11.42 12.06 0.48
CA MET A 65 10.43 12.90 1.15
C MET A 65 10.17 14.20 0.38
N ASP A 66 11.21 14.88 -0.10
CA ASP A 66 11.09 16.10 -0.89
C ASP A 66 10.31 15.88 -2.18
N ARG A 67 10.63 14.79 -2.91
CA ARG A 67 9.87 14.38 -4.09
C ARG A 67 8.40 14.08 -3.74
N LEU A 68 8.16 13.32 -2.66
CA LEU A 68 6.81 13.00 -2.21
C LEU A 68 6.01 14.28 -1.91
N SER A 69 6.61 15.25 -1.22
CA SER A 69 5.98 16.56 -0.97
C SER A 69 5.63 17.28 -2.27
N SER A 70 6.53 17.29 -3.25
CA SER A 70 6.25 17.89 -4.56
C SER A 70 5.10 17.19 -5.30
N ASP A 71 5.05 15.86 -5.23
CA ASP A 71 3.99 15.07 -5.87
C ASP A 71 2.63 15.30 -5.17
N ILE A 72 2.62 15.42 -3.85
CA ILE A 72 1.43 15.80 -3.05
C ILE A 72 0.95 17.21 -3.42
N SER A 73 1.83 18.21 -3.48
CA SER A 73 1.43 19.57 -3.83
C SER A 73 0.78 19.64 -5.21
N LYS A 74 1.40 19.02 -6.22
CA LYS A 74 0.82 18.94 -7.57
C LYS A 74 -0.53 18.23 -7.60
N PHE A 75 -0.69 17.20 -6.77
CA PHE A 75 -1.94 16.48 -6.65
C PHE A 75 -3.04 17.36 -6.05
N ILE A 76 -2.73 18.08 -4.97
CA ILE A 76 -3.64 19.01 -4.29
C ILE A 76 -4.06 20.14 -5.24
N ASP A 77 -3.12 20.72 -5.98
CA ASP A 77 -3.42 21.78 -6.96
C ASP A 77 -4.41 21.33 -8.05
N ALA A 78 -4.49 20.02 -8.34
CA ALA A 78 -5.39 19.45 -9.32
C ALA A 78 -6.77 19.04 -8.76
N VAL A 79 -6.96 19.04 -7.44
CA VAL A 79 -8.21 18.57 -6.78
C VAL A 79 -9.44 19.30 -7.30
N THR A 80 -9.39 20.63 -7.35
CA THR A 80 -10.54 21.47 -7.73
C THR A 80 -10.99 21.18 -9.17
N ALA A 81 -10.09 20.74 -10.05
CA ALA A 81 -10.42 20.38 -11.43
C ALA A 81 -11.23 19.07 -11.54
N HIS A 82 -11.07 18.17 -10.56
CA HIS A 82 -11.70 16.84 -10.59
C HIS A 82 -12.86 16.70 -9.61
N MET A 83 -12.85 17.42 -8.49
CA MET A 83 -13.89 17.33 -7.45
C MET A 83 -14.72 18.61 -7.29
N GLY A 84 -14.39 19.70 -8.01
CA GLY A 84 -15.04 21.01 -7.88
C GLY A 84 -14.72 21.72 -6.56
N SER A 85 -15.39 22.85 -6.28
CA SER A 85 -15.22 23.58 -5.01
C SER A 85 -16.00 22.96 -3.84
N ALA A 86 -16.60 21.77 -4.02
CA ALA A 86 -17.39 21.06 -3.00
C ALA A 86 -16.59 20.71 -1.73
N ILE A 87 -15.27 20.92 -1.76
CA ILE A 87 -14.33 20.62 -0.68
C ILE A 87 -14.06 21.85 0.22
N GLU A 88 -14.45 23.07 -0.18
CA GLU A 88 -14.16 24.29 0.60
C GLU A 88 -14.94 24.39 1.93
N ASP A 89 -15.98 23.56 2.13
CA ASP A 89 -16.93 23.70 3.25
C ASP A 89 -16.93 22.49 4.21
N HIS A 90 -15.85 21.70 4.25
CA HIS A 90 -15.74 20.61 5.22
C HIS A 90 -15.12 21.07 6.54
N ASP A 91 -16.02 21.28 7.51
CA ASP A 91 -15.77 21.22 8.94
C ASP A 91 -14.82 20.05 9.26
N GLU A 92 -13.77 20.36 10.00
CA GLU A 92 -12.65 19.52 10.43
C GLU A 92 -13.16 18.48 11.44
N THR A 93 -14.07 17.61 11.01
CA THR A 93 -14.73 16.65 11.91
C THR A 93 -14.66 15.25 11.32
N THR A 94 -13.69 14.48 11.85
CA THR A 94 -13.63 13.01 12.02
C THR A 94 -12.96 12.11 10.98
N ALA A 95 -12.28 12.60 9.94
CA ALA A 95 -11.45 11.72 9.10
C ALA A 95 -10.10 11.34 9.74
N ASP A 96 -9.68 12.05 10.80
CA ASP A 96 -8.29 12.04 11.30
C ASP A 96 -7.94 10.96 12.34
N GLU A 97 -8.90 10.21 12.88
CA GLU A 97 -8.58 9.11 13.82
C GLU A 97 -8.26 7.80 13.09
N ALA A 98 -8.89 7.52 11.94
CA ALA A 98 -8.75 6.22 11.29
C ALA A 98 -7.43 6.03 10.51
N GLU A 99 -6.83 7.10 9.96
CA GLU A 99 -5.51 7.01 9.31
C GLU A 99 -4.35 7.10 10.34
N SER A 100 -4.53 7.80 11.47
CA SER A 100 -3.50 8.02 12.49
C SER A 100 -3.32 6.88 13.50
N GLU A 101 -4.37 6.14 13.84
CA GLU A 101 -4.34 5.18 14.96
C GLU A 101 -3.59 3.86 14.65
N TRP A 102 -3.27 3.59 13.38
CA TRP A 102 -2.76 2.26 12.98
C TRP A 102 -1.38 2.29 12.33
N GLU A 103 -0.50 3.15 12.84
CA GLU A 103 0.92 2.82 12.80
C GLU A 103 1.09 1.45 13.46
N GLU A 104 1.36 0.39 12.68
CA GLU A 104 1.88 -0.84 13.28
C GLU A 104 3.08 -0.44 14.11
N GLN A 105 2.89 -0.51 15.43
CA GLN A 105 3.92 -0.49 16.46
C GLN A 105 4.88 -1.64 16.18
N ASN A 106 5.77 -1.44 15.22
CA ASN A 106 7.13 -1.89 15.40
C ASN A 106 7.77 -0.85 16.31
N ASP A 107 7.43 -0.93 17.59
CA ASP A 107 8.12 -0.21 18.66
C ASP A 107 9.53 -0.78 18.74
N ASP A 108 10.43 -0.32 17.87
CA ASP A 108 11.83 -0.18 18.24
C ASP A 108 11.94 1.18 18.94
N PRO A 109 12.05 1.22 20.29
CA PRO A 109 12.12 2.46 21.07
C PRO A 109 13.32 3.35 20.71
N HIS A 110 14.24 2.86 19.88
CA HIS A 110 15.51 3.51 19.53
C HIS A 110 15.52 4.21 18.16
N CYS A 111 14.43 4.17 17.37
CA CYS A 111 14.39 4.70 16.00
C CYS A 111 13.93 6.16 15.85
N ASN A 112 13.92 6.96 16.92
CA ASN A 112 13.59 8.39 16.83
C ASN A 112 14.82 9.20 16.39
N LEU A 113 15.22 9.05 15.13
CA LEU A 113 16.17 9.98 14.52
C LEU A 113 15.46 11.33 14.26
N PRO A 114 16.03 12.49 14.64
CA PRO A 114 15.43 13.80 14.39
C PRO A 114 15.63 14.20 12.92
N LEU A 115 15.04 13.42 12.01
CA LEU A 115 14.77 13.85 10.65
C LEU A 115 13.54 14.78 10.70
N PRO A 116 13.55 15.90 9.97
CA PRO A 116 12.43 16.84 9.99
C PRO A 116 11.10 16.09 9.81
N PHE A 117 10.15 16.38 10.69
CA PHE A 117 8.82 15.83 10.61
C PHE A 117 8.13 16.53 9.45
N ILE A 118 8.21 15.93 8.26
CA ILE A 118 7.31 16.31 7.17
C ILE A 118 6.00 15.62 7.49
N HIS A 119 5.03 16.39 7.99
CA HIS A 119 3.65 15.94 8.09
C HIS A 119 3.19 15.65 6.66
N ILE A 120 2.89 14.39 6.36
CA ILE A 120 2.29 14.02 5.08
C ILE A 120 0.81 14.39 5.23
N PRO A 121 0.32 15.45 4.56
CA PRO A 121 -1.09 15.82 4.69
C PRO A 121 -1.97 14.69 4.18
N ALA A 122 -3.16 14.55 4.78
CA ALA A 122 -4.18 13.63 4.28
C ALA A 122 -4.46 13.99 2.80
N LEU A 123 -4.27 13.01 1.92
CA LEU A 123 -4.55 13.20 0.50
C LEU A 123 -6.08 13.23 0.29
N PRO A 124 -6.63 14.30 -0.32
CA PRO A 124 -8.06 14.42 -0.60
C PRO A 124 -8.46 13.44 -1.70
N LEU A 125 -8.70 12.20 -1.31
CA LEU A 125 -9.31 11.17 -2.15
C LEU A 125 -10.79 11.00 -1.77
N PRO A 126 -11.64 10.48 -2.67
CA PRO A 126 -13.02 10.16 -2.33
C PRO A 126 -13.12 9.33 -1.03
N LEU A 127 -12.21 8.38 -0.82
CA LEU A 127 -12.08 7.64 0.43
C LEU A 127 -11.91 8.50 1.68
N SER A 128 -11.12 9.58 1.66
CA SER A 128 -10.93 10.43 2.83
C SER A 128 -12.16 11.29 3.14
N LEU A 129 -13.03 11.49 2.14
CA LEU A 129 -14.34 12.10 2.34
C LEU A 129 -15.33 11.07 2.90
N GLY A 130 -15.17 9.79 2.58
CA GLY A 130 -16.08 8.71 2.95
C GLY A 130 -17.30 8.65 2.04
N HIS A 131 -17.82 7.44 1.82
CA HIS A 131 -18.87 7.19 0.82
C HIS A 131 -20.13 8.07 0.99
N ARG A 132 -20.53 8.35 2.24
CA ARG A 132 -21.67 9.23 2.55
C ARG A 132 -21.48 10.66 2.05
N ASN A 133 -20.28 11.22 2.22
CA ASN A 133 -19.96 12.56 1.73
C ASN A 133 -19.77 12.57 0.22
N CYS A 134 -19.22 11.50 -0.37
CA CYS A 134 -19.16 11.35 -1.82
C CYS A 134 -20.57 11.41 -2.44
N LYS A 135 -21.54 10.70 -1.87
CA LYS A 135 -22.95 10.79 -2.31
C LYS A 135 -23.52 12.19 -2.16
N LYS A 136 -23.27 12.85 -1.03
CA LYS A 136 -23.74 14.23 -0.76
C LYS A 136 -23.21 15.24 -1.79
N HIS A 137 -21.98 15.05 -2.25
CA HIS A 137 -21.29 15.95 -3.17
C HIS A 137 -21.33 15.51 -4.64
N ASN A 138 -22.18 14.54 -4.99
CA ASN A 138 -22.27 13.95 -6.34
C ASN A 138 -20.94 13.35 -6.86
N LEU A 139 -20.07 12.90 -5.95
CA LEU A 139 -18.80 12.22 -6.24
C LEU A 139 -18.91 10.69 -6.24
N ALA A 140 -20.13 10.14 -6.28
CA ALA A 140 -20.37 8.69 -6.22
C ALA A 140 -19.62 7.95 -7.35
N VAL A 141 -19.67 8.46 -8.58
CA VAL A 141 -18.95 7.85 -9.71
C VAL A 141 -17.44 7.87 -9.50
N ILE A 142 -16.88 8.93 -8.90
CA ILE A 142 -15.45 9.03 -8.61
C ILE A 142 -15.06 8.03 -7.49
N ALA A 143 -15.93 7.83 -6.50
CA ALA A 143 -15.72 6.82 -5.46
C ALA A 143 -15.74 5.39 -6.02
N ASP A 144 -16.64 5.10 -6.98
CA ASP A 144 -16.70 3.80 -7.65
C ASP A 144 -15.44 3.53 -8.50
N LEU A 145 -14.93 4.56 -9.18
CA LEU A 145 -13.65 4.48 -9.89
C LEU A 145 -12.48 4.20 -8.94
N GLU A 146 -12.44 4.87 -7.79
CA GLU A 146 -11.43 4.61 -6.76
C GLU A 146 -11.52 3.16 -6.26
N LEU A 147 -12.73 2.66 -5.98
CA LEU A 147 -12.94 1.29 -5.52
C LEU A 147 -12.39 0.28 -6.53
N GLN A 148 -12.67 0.45 -7.82
CA GLN A 148 -12.14 -0.43 -8.86
C GLN A 148 -10.60 -0.39 -8.93
N LEU A 149 -9.99 0.79 -8.85
CA LEU A 149 -8.52 0.92 -8.80
C LEU A 149 -7.94 0.23 -7.55
N ARG A 150 -8.62 0.30 -6.40
CA ARG A 150 -8.20 -0.40 -5.17
C ARG A 150 -8.24 -1.92 -5.31
N VAL A 151 -9.23 -2.48 -6.01
CA VAL A 151 -9.25 -3.91 -6.35
C VAL A 151 -8.01 -4.29 -7.16
N GLY A 152 -7.64 -3.47 -8.15
CA GLY A 152 -6.41 -3.68 -8.92
C GLY A 152 -5.14 -3.60 -8.05
N GLN A 153 -5.07 -2.63 -7.15
CA GLN A 153 -3.98 -2.46 -6.20
C GLN A 153 -3.86 -3.65 -5.24
N GLU A 154 -4.99 -4.18 -4.78
CA GLU A 154 -5.04 -5.34 -3.89
C GLU A 154 -4.54 -6.61 -4.59
N ASN A 155 -4.90 -6.79 -5.86
CA ASN A 155 -4.37 -7.88 -6.68
C ASN A 155 -2.85 -7.81 -6.85
N ASP A 156 -2.31 -6.61 -7.10
CA ASP A 156 -0.88 -6.40 -7.28
C ASP A 156 -0.10 -6.63 -5.98
N THR A 157 -0.64 -6.16 -4.86
CA THR A 157 -0.02 -6.35 -3.53
C THR A 157 -0.07 -7.81 -3.10
N LEU A 158 -1.19 -8.51 -3.30
CA LEU A 158 -1.31 -9.94 -3.02
C LEU A 158 -0.36 -10.77 -3.88
N HIS A 159 -0.25 -10.45 -5.18
CA HIS A 159 0.72 -11.09 -6.06
C HIS A 159 2.17 -10.88 -5.59
N SER A 160 2.50 -9.65 -5.16
CA SER A 160 3.82 -9.31 -4.63
C SER A 160 4.13 -10.06 -3.32
N ILE A 161 3.13 -10.24 -2.45
CA ILE A 161 3.23 -11.06 -1.23
C ILE A 161 3.56 -12.51 -1.59
N HIS A 162 2.81 -13.12 -2.52
CA HIS A 162 3.05 -14.49 -2.96
C HIS A 162 4.45 -14.68 -3.56
N LEU A 163 4.87 -13.78 -4.44
CA LEU A 163 6.20 -13.84 -5.05
C LEU A 163 7.32 -13.73 -4.00
N THR A 164 7.19 -12.78 -3.06
CA THR A 164 8.17 -12.58 -1.99
C THR A 164 8.24 -13.78 -1.06
N LEU A 165 7.10 -14.41 -0.75
CA LEU A 165 7.05 -15.64 0.05
C LEU A 165 7.72 -16.81 -0.68
N ALA A 166 7.47 -16.97 -1.98
CA ALA A 166 8.11 -18.00 -2.79
C ALA A 166 9.63 -17.82 -2.83
N ASP A 167 10.11 -16.59 -3.10
CA ASP A 167 11.54 -16.26 -3.11
C ASP A 167 12.19 -16.53 -1.74
N LYS A 168 11.51 -16.14 -0.65
CA LYS A 168 11.96 -16.41 0.71
C LYS A 168 12.07 -17.91 0.96
N ALA A 169 11.06 -18.70 0.62
CA ALA A 169 11.07 -20.15 0.77
C ALA A 169 12.22 -20.81 -0.01
N VAL A 170 12.46 -20.39 -1.26
CA VAL A 170 13.60 -20.87 -2.06
C VAL A 170 14.93 -20.56 -1.38
N VAL A 171 15.11 -19.33 -0.86
CA VAL A 171 16.34 -18.96 -0.11
C VAL A 171 16.50 -19.83 1.13
N PHE A 172 15.43 -20.09 1.88
CA PHE A 172 15.46 -21.00 3.02
C PHE A 172 15.90 -22.40 2.63
N HIS A 173 15.26 -23.02 1.64
CA HIS A 173 15.53 -24.41 1.27
C HIS A 173 16.90 -24.61 0.61
N THR A 174 17.29 -23.71 -0.29
CA THR A 174 18.52 -23.90 -1.08
C THR A 174 19.79 -23.55 -0.34
N LYS A 175 19.72 -22.61 0.62
CA LYS A 175 20.91 -22.04 1.24
C LYS A 175 21.05 -22.40 2.71
N VAL A 176 19.97 -22.45 3.50
CA VAL A 176 20.10 -22.62 4.96
C VAL A 176 20.66 -24.00 5.37
N PRO A 177 20.26 -25.14 4.77
CA PRO A 177 20.77 -26.46 5.18
C PRO A 177 22.22 -26.78 4.76
N HIS A 178 22.78 -26.07 3.77
CA HIS A 178 24.05 -26.46 3.12
C HIS A 178 25.26 -25.58 3.48
N ILE A 179 25.13 -24.71 4.48
CA ILE A 179 26.18 -23.73 4.81
C ILE A 179 27.08 -24.23 5.94
N SER A 180 28.34 -24.52 5.62
CA SER A 180 29.38 -24.84 6.61
C SER A 180 30.16 -23.63 7.12
N LYS A 181 30.11 -22.48 6.42
CA LYS A 181 30.89 -21.27 6.75
C LYS A 181 30.02 -20.19 7.39
N GLN A 182 30.49 -19.64 8.52
CA GLN A 182 29.79 -18.60 9.29
C GLN A 182 29.40 -17.36 8.45
N SER A 183 30.27 -16.89 7.56
CA SER A 183 29.99 -15.72 6.69
C SER A 183 28.90 -15.96 5.65
N ALA A 184 28.86 -17.17 5.07
CA ALA A 184 27.79 -17.57 4.14
C ALA A 184 26.44 -17.67 4.86
N ASN A 185 26.46 -18.01 6.16
CA ASN A 185 25.29 -18.08 7.02
C ASN A 185 24.73 -16.66 7.25
N THR A 186 25.57 -15.72 7.67
CA THR A 186 25.20 -14.30 7.86
C THR A 186 24.62 -13.67 6.59
N HIS A 187 25.23 -13.91 5.43
CA HIS A 187 24.73 -13.37 4.15
C HIS A 187 23.37 -13.97 3.75
N THR A 188 23.15 -15.26 4.00
CA THR A 188 21.87 -15.93 3.71
C THR A 188 20.75 -15.41 4.61
N TRP A 189 21.01 -15.24 5.91
CA TRP A 189 20.07 -14.57 6.81
C TRP A 189 19.82 -13.12 6.44
N GLY A 190 20.83 -12.41 5.93
CA GLY A 190 20.65 -11.06 5.38
C GLY A 190 19.61 -11.02 4.25
N LYS A 191 19.63 -12.02 3.34
CA LYS A 191 18.64 -12.13 2.26
C LYS A 191 17.24 -12.46 2.76
N VAL A 192 17.13 -13.35 3.74
CA VAL A 192 15.86 -13.65 4.42
C VAL A 192 15.29 -12.39 5.05
N HIS A 193 16.10 -11.64 5.80
CA HIS A 193 15.66 -10.42 6.45
C HIS A 193 15.23 -9.35 5.44
N GLN A 194 15.94 -9.23 4.32
CA GLN A 194 15.53 -8.35 3.23
C GLN A 194 14.16 -8.76 2.65
N ALA A 195 13.92 -10.06 2.45
CA ALA A 195 12.62 -10.55 2.01
C ALA A 195 11.51 -10.25 3.04
N ASP A 196 11.80 -10.37 4.34
CA ASP A 196 10.86 -10.02 5.41
C ASP A 196 10.48 -8.53 5.40
N MET A 197 11.46 -7.64 5.16
CA MET A 197 11.20 -6.21 5.05
C MET A 197 10.27 -5.88 3.88
N VAL A 198 10.50 -6.51 2.72
CA VAL A 198 9.68 -6.37 1.52
C VAL A 198 8.28 -6.95 1.74
N LEU A 199 8.18 -8.14 2.33
CA LEU A 199 6.92 -8.80 2.65
C LEU A 199 6.05 -7.95 3.58
N SER A 200 6.64 -7.45 4.67
CA SER A 200 5.96 -6.56 5.61
C SER A 200 5.50 -5.26 4.93
N ARG A 201 6.16 -4.81 3.87
CA ARG A 201 5.78 -3.59 3.14
C ARG A 201 4.53 -3.84 2.31
N HIS A 202 4.50 -4.93 1.54
CA HIS A 202 3.31 -5.31 0.78
C HIS A 202 2.12 -5.65 1.67
N ALA A 203 2.35 -6.33 2.80
CA ALA A 203 1.31 -6.63 3.78
C ALA A 203 0.65 -5.36 4.36
N GLN A 204 1.44 -4.31 4.63
CA GLN A 204 0.91 -3.04 5.13
C GLN A 204 0.04 -2.32 4.10
N ILE A 205 0.44 -2.33 2.82
CA ILE A 205 -0.35 -1.74 1.73
C ILE A 205 -1.66 -2.51 1.58
N TYR A 206 -1.59 -3.84 1.52
CA TYR A 206 -2.76 -4.73 1.43
C TYR A 206 -3.78 -4.40 2.53
N ARG A 207 -3.35 -4.40 3.81
CA ARG A 207 -4.25 -4.08 4.93
C ARG A 207 -4.88 -2.69 4.84
N LYS A 208 -4.14 -1.68 4.36
CA LYS A 208 -4.68 -0.34 4.15
C LYS A 208 -5.70 -0.32 3.01
N CYS A 209 -5.49 -1.09 1.95
CA CYS A 209 -6.47 -1.26 0.87
C CYS A 209 -7.75 -1.93 1.37
N CYS A 210 -7.66 -3.03 2.14
CA CYS A 210 -8.85 -3.69 2.68
C CYS A 210 -9.70 -2.71 3.52
N LYS A 211 -9.05 -1.95 4.41
CA LYS A 211 -9.73 -0.93 5.24
C LYS A 211 -10.40 0.15 4.39
N ALA A 212 -9.71 0.60 3.35
CA ALA A 212 -10.25 1.58 2.43
C ALA A 212 -11.51 1.06 1.71
N MET A 213 -11.50 -0.21 1.30
CA MET A 213 -12.62 -0.82 0.60
C MET A 213 -13.84 -0.98 1.50
N VAL A 214 -13.63 -1.29 2.79
CA VAL A 214 -14.72 -1.26 3.79
C VAL A 214 -15.31 0.15 3.94
N ALA A 215 -14.46 1.18 4.00
CA ALA A 215 -14.93 2.57 4.11
C ALA A 215 -15.62 3.11 2.84
N LEU A 216 -15.35 2.50 1.69
CA LEU A 216 -16.05 2.74 0.42
C LEU A 216 -17.33 1.90 0.28
N GLU A 217 -17.73 1.15 1.30
CA GLU A 217 -18.90 0.24 1.27
C GLU A 217 -18.82 -0.77 0.11
N ALA A 218 -17.63 -1.36 -0.10
CA ALA A 218 -17.45 -2.43 -1.06
C ALA A 218 -18.43 -3.59 -0.82
N ASP A 219 -18.86 -4.24 -1.90
CA ASP A 219 -19.81 -5.35 -1.85
C ASP A 219 -19.30 -6.51 -0.97
N GLU A 220 -20.24 -7.22 -0.34
CA GLU A 220 -19.94 -8.31 0.59
C GLU A 220 -19.14 -9.43 -0.11
N THR A 221 -19.45 -9.73 -1.38
CA THR A 221 -18.71 -10.73 -2.17
C THR A 221 -17.24 -10.34 -2.38
N LEU A 222 -16.98 -9.03 -2.42
CA LEU A 222 -15.65 -8.48 -2.63
C LEU A 222 -14.86 -8.49 -1.32
N LEU A 223 -15.51 -8.20 -0.20
CA LEU A 223 -14.92 -8.33 1.14
C LEU A 223 -14.67 -9.79 1.54
N GLU A 224 -15.50 -10.73 1.07
CA GLU A 224 -15.26 -12.17 1.26
C GLU A 224 -14.02 -12.67 0.52
N ARG A 225 -13.78 -12.15 -0.69
CA ARG A 225 -12.58 -12.43 -1.49
C ARG A 225 -11.32 -11.88 -0.82
N TYR A 226 -11.37 -10.65 -0.32
CA TYR A 226 -10.19 -9.99 0.23
C TYR A 226 -10.17 -10.00 1.75
N LYS A 227 -9.70 -11.12 2.30
CA LYS A 227 -9.68 -11.38 3.74
C LYS A 227 -8.57 -10.60 4.46
N PRO A 228 -8.81 -10.13 5.70
CA PRO A 228 -7.76 -9.49 6.51
C PRO A 228 -6.54 -10.40 6.70
N LEU A 229 -5.37 -9.87 6.31
CA LEU A 229 -4.10 -10.58 6.40
C LEU A 229 -3.54 -10.59 7.83
N VAL A 230 -3.35 -11.77 8.42
CA VAL A 230 -2.75 -11.92 9.75
C VAL A 230 -1.26 -12.24 9.67
N ASN A 231 -0.50 -11.94 10.73
CA ASN A 231 0.95 -12.17 10.76
C ASN A 231 1.36 -13.65 10.62
N GLN A 232 0.42 -14.57 10.85
CA GLN A 232 0.65 -16.01 10.65
C GLN A 232 0.73 -16.37 9.16
N ASP A 233 -0.03 -15.68 8.30
CA ASP A 233 -0.05 -15.91 6.84
C ASP A 233 1.28 -15.53 6.18
N LEU A 234 2.06 -14.68 6.85
CA LEU A 234 3.37 -14.22 6.38
C LEU A 234 4.53 -15.16 6.78
N LYS A 235 4.25 -16.22 7.54
CA LYS A 235 5.28 -17.17 7.99
C LYS A 235 5.48 -18.27 6.96
N VAL A 236 6.74 -18.51 6.62
CA VAL A 236 7.13 -19.69 5.84
C VAL A 236 7.27 -20.85 6.82
N THR A 237 6.28 -21.75 6.86
CA THR A 237 6.33 -22.94 7.71
C THR A 237 7.16 -24.02 7.04
N THR A 238 8.20 -24.51 7.73
CA THR A 238 9.16 -25.53 7.26
C THR A 238 8.59 -26.95 7.13
N ALA A 239 7.27 -27.15 7.34
CA ALA A 239 6.68 -28.47 7.52
C ALA A 239 6.08 -29.12 6.25
N ILE A 240 6.14 -28.49 5.07
CA ILE A 240 5.51 -29.07 3.87
C ILE A 240 6.55 -29.82 3.05
N SER A 241 6.65 -31.12 3.33
CA SER A 241 7.32 -32.13 2.51
C SER A 241 6.41 -32.56 1.35
N ASP A 242 6.24 -31.73 0.32
CA ASP A 242 5.88 -32.20 -1.03
C ASP A 242 5.99 -31.03 -2.03
N PRO A 243 6.80 -31.11 -3.10
CA PRO A 243 6.82 -30.09 -4.16
C PRO A 243 5.48 -29.94 -4.89
N ASN A 244 4.49 -30.81 -4.66
CA ASN A 244 3.13 -30.68 -5.18
C ASN A 244 2.10 -30.08 -4.20
N CYS A 245 2.44 -29.77 -2.95
CA CYS A 245 1.46 -29.36 -1.92
C CYS A 245 1.43 -27.84 -1.65
N SER A 246 2.13 -27.03 -2.47
CA SER A 246 2.14 -25.55 -2.36
C SER A 246 0.77 -24.88 -2.61
N VAL A 247 -0.27 -25.63 -3.01
CA VAL A 247 -1.59 -25.08 -3.34
C VAL A 247 -2.51 -25.00 -2.11
N HIS A 248 -2.38 -25.90 -1.13
CA HIS A 248 -3.40 -26.05 -0.09
C HIS A 248 -3.38 -24.99 1.02
N HIS A 249 -2.28 -24.26 1.24
CA HIS A 249 -2.24 -23.19 2.26
C HIS A 249 -2.46 -21.78 1.67
N MET A 250 -2.48 -21.66 0.33
CA MET A 250 -2.87 -20.43 -0.37
C MET A 250 -4.38 -20.32 -0.58
N GLU A 251 -5.16 -21.36 -0.26
CA GLU A 251 -6.63 -21.34 -0.33
C GLU A 251 -7.26 -20.31 0.62
N ASN A 252 -6.54 -19.89 1.67
CA ASN A 252 -6.99 -18.83 2.58
C ASN A 252 -6.66 -17.40 2.11
N LEU A 253 -5.90 -17.26 1.02
CA LEU A 253 -5.48 -16.00 0.40
C LEU A 253 -6.10 -15.81 -0.99
N ALA A 254 -7.15 -16.59 -1.32
CA ALA A 254 -7.85 -16.56 -2.61
C ALA A 254 -9.04 -15.61 -2.61
#